data_AF-A0A6P0IAF7-F1
#
_entry.id   AF-A0A6P0IAF7-F1
#
_cell.length_a   1.000
_cell.length_b   1.000
_cell.length_c   1.000
_cell.angle_alpha   90.00
_cell.angle_beta   90.00
_cell.angle_gamma   90.00
#
_symmetry.space_group_name_H-M   'P 1'
#
loop_
_entity.id
_entity.type
_entity.pdbx_description
1 polymer ?
#
loop_
_entity_poly.entity_id
_entity_poly.type
_entity_poly.pdbx_seq_one_letter_code
_entity_poly.pdbx_strand_id
1 'polypeptide(L)'
;MADKKAQKELIFYNRIVDKGRLKKLISWAYTKYGSARTAQMADKLKDLGFRYATQAGVSISVDDLQVPPAKRQMLDEAEAMIRATEGRFTRGEITEVE
;
A
#
# COMPACT_ATOMS: atom_id res chain seq x y z
N MET A 1 -46.89 24.48 -13.22
CA MET A 1 -45.78 24.27 -14.16
C MET A 1 -44.53 24.96 -13.61
N ALA A 2 -43.59 24.18 -13.07
CA ALA A 2 -42.19 24.55 -12.93
C ALA A 2 -41.45 23.29 -12.47
N ASP A 3 -41.10 22.44 -13.44
CA ASP A 3 -40.19 21.31 -13.22
C ASP A 3 -38.84 21.87 -12.74
N LYS A 4 -38.63 21.85 -11.42
CA LYS A 4 -37.30 21.98 -10.84
C LYS A 4 -36.51 20.74 -11.26
N LYS A 5 -35.90 20.78 -12.44
CA LYS A 5 -34.84 19.84 -12.85
C LYS A 5 -33.85 19.77 -11.69
N ALA A 6 -33.80 18.61 -11.03
CA ALA A 6 -32.83 18.32 -9.99
C ALA A 6 -31.43 18.54 -10.58
N GLN A 7 -30.81 19.68 -10.23
CA GLN A 7 -29.41 19.94 -10.53
C GLN A 7 -28.62 18.82 -9.88
N LYS A 8 -28.08 17.93 -10.71
CA LYS A 8 -27.25 16.82 -10.26
C LYS A 8 -25.97 17.45 -9.72
N GLU A 9 -25.82 17.55 -8.40
CA GLU A 9 -24.56 17.98 -7.78
C GLU A 9 -23.42 17.13 -8.37
N LEU A 10 -22.56 17.76 -9.16
CA LEU A 10 -21.37 17.12 -9.70
C LEU A 10 -20.34 17.07 -8.59
N ILE A 11 -20.10 15.87 -8.07
CA ILE A 11 -19.17 15.64 -6.97
C ILE A 11 -17.81 15.34 -7.58
N PHE A 12 -16.88 16.28 -7.43
CA PHE A 12 -15.54 16.20 -7.96
C PHE A 12 -14.54 15.71 -6.91
N TYR A 13 -13.69 14.75 -7.26
CA TYR A 13 -12.69 14.17 -6.37
C TYR A 13 -11.31 14.14 -7.06
N ASN A 14 -10.43 15.08 -6.70
CA ASN A 14 -9.11 15.23 -7.31
C ASN A 14 -7.99 14.81 -6.36
N ARG A 15 -7.85 13.50 -6.12
CA ARG A 15 -6.78 12.90 -5.32
C ARG A 15 -6.43 11.52 -5.86
N ILE A 16 -5.18 11.09 -5.64
CA ILE A 16 -4.79 9.70 -5.85
C ILE A 16 -5.64 8.81 -4.94
N VAL A 17 -6.26 7.78 -5.51
CA VAL A 17 -7.14 6.85 -4.79
C VAL A 17 -6.35 5.59 -4.45
N ASP A 18 -5.84 5.53 -3.23
CA ASP A 18 -5.30 4.31 -2.64
C ASP A 18 -6.42 3.43 -2.06
N LYS A 19 -6.06 2.24 -1.55
CA LYS A 19 -7.00 1.31 -0.90
C LYS A 19 -7.80 1.99 0.23
N GLY A 20 -7.14 2.85 1.01
CA GLY A 20 -7.75 3.55 2.14
C GLY A 20 -8.82 4.56 1.70
N ARG A 21 -8.52 5.36 0.66
CA ARG A 21 -9.44 6.34 0.07
C ARG A 21 -10.58 5.66 -0.68
N LEU A 22 -10.32 4.54 -1.36
CA LEU A 22 -11.38 3.75 -1.99
C LEU A 22 -12.40 3.26 -0.96
N LYS A 23 -11.94 2.78 0.21
CA LYS A 23 -12.83 2.41 1.32
C LYS A 23 -13.67 3.60 1.81
N LYS A 24 -13.05 4.76 1.96
CA LYS A 24 -13.75 6.00 2.37
C LYS A 24 -14.80 6.42 1.33
N LEU A 25 -14.51 6.29 0.04
CA LEU A 25 -15.44 6.59 -1.05
C LEU A 25 -16.67 5.68 -1.02
N ILE A 26 -16.47 4.37 -0.84
CA ILE A 26 -17.58 3.41 -0.73
C ILE A 26 -18.42 3.70 0.52
N SER A 27 -17.78 3.95 1.66
CA SER A 27 -18.48 4.31 2.90
C SER A 27 -19.31 5.59 2.73
N TRP A 28 -18.74 6.61 2.10
CA TRP A 28 -19.44 7.87 1.84
C TRP A 28 -20.64 7.68 0.92
N ALA A 29 -20.50 6.88 -0.15
CA ALA A 29 -21.60 6.56 -1.04
C ALA A 29 -22.71 5.79 -0.33
N TYR A 30 -22.34 4.86 0.55
CA TYR A 30 -23.30 4.12 1.37
C TYR A 30 -24.09 5.04 2.31
N THR A 31 -23.41 5.94 3.03
CA THR A 31 -24.04 6.89 3.94
C THR A 31 -24.94 7.89 3.20
N LYS A 32 -24.54 8.38 2.01
CA LYS A 32 -25.30 9.42 1.28
C LYS A 32 -26.42 8.86 0.40
N TYR A 33 -26.27 7.63 -0.11
CA TYR A 33 -27.15 7.09 -1.17
C TYR A 33 -27.70 5.68 -0.91
N GLY A 34 -27.30 5.02 0.18
CA GLY A 34 -27.75 3.69 0.55
C GLY A 34 -27.10 2.55 -0.22
N SER A 35 -27.51 1.32 0.10
CA SER A 35 -26.89 0.07 -0.38
C SER A 35 -26.98 -0.11 -1.90
N ALA A 36 -28.18 0.00 -2.48
CA ALA A 36 -28.42 -0.30 -3.89
C ALA A 36 -27.58 0.59 -4.83
N ARG A 37 -27.54 1.90 -4.56
CA ARG A 37 -26.73 2.85 -5.36
C ARG A 37 -25.24 2.64 -5.16
N THR A 38 -24.83 2.27 -3.94
CA THR A 38 -23.42 1.98 -3.64
C THR A 38 -22.95 0.71 -4.34
N ALA A 39 -23.78 -0.34 -4.39
CA ALA A 39 -23.47 -1.57 -5.13
C ALA A 39 -23.25 -1.29 -6.62
N GLN A 40 -24.16 -0.54 -7.26
CA GLN A 40 -24.00 -0.13 -8.65
C GLN A 40 -22.74 0.72 -8.89
N MET A 41 -22.39 1.59 -7.95
CA MET A 41 -21.15 2.36 -8.02
C MET A 41 -19.92 1.45 -7.89
N ALA A 42 -19.96 0.47 -6.99
CA ALA A 42 -18.87 -0.48 -6.76
C ALA A 42 -18.61 -1.35 -8.00
N ASP A 43 -19.66 -1.83 -8.67
CA ASP A 43 -19.52 -2.58 -9.93
C ASP A 43 -18.85 -1.73 -11.02
N LYS A 44 -19.26 -0.46 -11.17
CA LYS A 44 -18.62 0.46 -12.13
C LYS A 44 -17.16 0.74 -11.78
N LEU A 45 -16.84 0.88 -10.49
CA LEU A 45 -15.46 1.05 -10.03
C LEU A 45 -14.62 -0.19 -10.29
N LYS A 46 -15.20 -1.38 -10.13
CA LYS A 46 -14.56 -2.67 -10.45
C LYS A 46 -14.21 -2.75 -11.93
N ASP A 47 -15.17 -2.50 -12.82
CA ASP A 47 -14.94 -2.56 -14.27
C ASP A 47 -13.91 -1.52 -14.72
N LEU A 48 -14.00 -0.30 -14.18
CA LEU A 48 -13.01 0.77 -14.40
C LEU A 48 -11.62 0.33 -13.94
N GLY A 49 -11.52 -0.21 -12.73
CA GLY A 49 -10.29 -0.68 -12.13
C GLY A 49 -9.63 -1.77 -12.96
N PHE A 50 -10.38 -2.81 -13.36
CA PHE A 50 -9.83 -3.89 -14.18
C PHE A 50 -9.37 -3.42 -15.56
N ARG A 51 -10.14 -2.52 -16.20
CA ARG A 51 -9.76 -1.94 -17.49
C ARG A 51 -8.42 -1.20 -17.39
N TYR A 52 -8.30 -0.27 -16.44
CA TYR A 52 -7.10 0.54 -16.31
C TYR A 52 -5.93 -0.21 -15.69
N ALA A 53 -6.16 -1.24 -14.86
CA ALA A 53 -5.10 -2.12 -14.38
C ALA A 53 -4.45 -2.89 -15.55
N THR A 54 -5.28 -3.39 -16.48
CA THR A 54 -4.79 -4.07 -17.69
C THR A 54 -4.01 -3.10 -18.58
N GLN A 55 -4.50 -1.87 -18.76
CA GLN A 55 -3.81 -0.85 -19.57
C GLN A 55 -2.54 -0.31 -18.93
N ALA A 56 -2.47 -0.26 -17.59
CA ALA A 56 -1.28 0.17 -16.87
C ALA A 56 -0.11 -0.79 -17.06
N GLY A 57 -0.37 -2.04 -17.44
CA GLY A 57 0.67 -3.02 -17.77
C GLY A 57 1.64 -3.27 -16.63
N VAL A 58 1.19 -3.12 -15.37
CA VAL A 58 2.02 -3.31 -14.19
C VAL A 58 2.46 -4.77 -14.15
N SER A 59 3.76 -4.98 -14.29
CA SER A 59 4.42 -6.29 -14.26
C SER A 59 5.53 -6.27 -13.20
N ILE A 60 6.19 -7.41 -13.02
CA ILE A 60 7.34 -7.54 -12.14
C ILE A 60 8.50 -8.16 -12.92
N SER A 61 9.68 -7.57 -12.76
CA SER A 61 10.95 -7.98 -13.33
C SER A 61 12.01 -8.09 -12.23
N VAL A 62 13.15 -8.69 -12.55
CA VAL A 62 14.29 -8.76 -11.61
C VAL A 62 14.82 -7.36 -11.29
N ASP A 63 14.73 -6.43 -12.24
CA ASP A 63 15.21 -5.05 -12.08
C ASP A 63 14.37 -4.23 -11.07
N ASP A 64 13.13 -4.64 -10.81
CA ASP A 64 12.28 -4.04 -9.78
C ASP A 64 12.75 -4.39 -8.36
N LEU A 65 13.58 -5.44 -8.21
CA LEU A 65 14.11 -5.93 -6.94
C LEU A 65 15.46 -5.29 -6.63
N GLN A 66 15.44 -4.01 -6.26
CA GLN A 66 16.66 -3.28 -5.94
C GLN A 66 17.24 -3.70 -4.58
N VAL A 67 18.50 -4.14 -4.60
CA VAL A 67 19.25 -4.43 -3.37
C VAL A 67 19.75 -3.10 -2.77
N PRO A 68 19.41 -2.78 -1.50
CA PRO A 68 19.90 -1.56 -0.87
C PRO A 68 21.42 -1.52 -0.82
N PRO A 69 22.07 -0.38 -1.14
CA PRO A 69 23.53 -0.27 -1.13
C PRO A 69 24.12 -0.49 0.26
N ALA A 70 23.37 -0.13 1.31
CA ALA A 70 23.77 -0.31 2.70
C ALA A 70 23.79 -1.79 3.16
N LYS A 71 23.20 -2.72 2.40
CA LYS A 71 23.04 -4.12 2.82
C LYS A 71 24.38 -4.77 3.19
N ARG A 72 25.43 -4.55 2.38
CA ARG A 72 26.72 -5.20 2.61
C ARG A 72 27.39 -4.66 3.87
N GLN A 73 27.41 -3.34 4.03
CA GLN A 73 27.94 -2.69 5.21
C GLN A 73 27.24 -3.16 6.50
N MET A 74 25.91 -3.21 6.50
CA MET A 74 25.15 -3.67 7.68
C MET A 74 25.47 -5.12 8.06
N LEU A 75 25.71 -5.99 7.06
CA LEU A 75 26.10 -7.38 7.31
C LEU A 75 27.53 -7.46 7.86
N ASP A 76 28.47 -6.72 7.26
CA ASP A 76 29.86 -6.71 7.70
C ASP A 76 29.99 -6.15 9.14
N GLU A 77 29.21 -5.12 9.49
CA GLU A 77 29.12 -4.58 10.85
C GLU A 77 28.56 -5.60 11.84
N ALA A 78 27.49 -6.32 11.47
CA ALA A 78 26.91 -7.37 12.30
C ALA A 78 27.88 -8.54 12.51
N GLU A 79 28.56 -8.99 11.45
CA GLU A 79 29.59 -10.03 11.54
C GLU A 79 30.76 -9.60 12.42
N ALA A 80 31.20 -8.34 12.33
CA ALA A 80 32.26 -7.82 13.17
C ALA A 80 31.85 -7.82 14.66
N MET A 81 30.61 -7.45 14.96
CA MET A 81 30.06 -7.52 16.33
C MET A 81 30.02 -8.96 16.84
N ILE A 82 29.54 -9.91 16.03
CA ILE A 82 29.50 -11.33 16.41
C ILE A 82 30.91 -11.84 16.72
N ARG A 83 31.89 -11.60 15.83
CA ARG A 83 33.27 -12.03 16.04
C ARG A 83 33.89 -11.41 17.30
N ALA A 84 33.58 -10.15 17.58
CA ALA A 84 34.04 -9.49 18.80
C ALA A 84 33.46 -10.19 20.04
N THR A 85 32.16 -10.49 20.04
CA THR A 85 31.48 -11.22 21.13
C THR A 85 32.04 -12.63 21.29
N GLU A 86 32.18 -13.42 20.23
CA GLU A 86 32.80 -14.75 20.27
C GLU A 86 34.22 -14.73 20.82
N GLY A 87 35.00 -13.71 20.47
CA GLY A 87 36.33 -13.49 21.00
C GLY A 87 36.32 -13.22 22.51
N ARG A 88 35.37 -12.40 23.00
CA ARG A 88 35.19 -12.14 24.44
C ARG A 88 34.75 -13.41 25.18
N PHE A 89 33.85 -14.19 24.60
CA PHE A 89 33.40 -15.48 25.15
C PHE A 89 34.57 -16.48 25.26
N THR A 90 35.38 -16.61 24.21
CA THR A 90 36.54 -17.51 24.19
C THR A 90 37.59 -17.14 25.24
N ARG A 91 37.75 -15.84 25.53
CA ARG A 91 38.62 -15.34 26.61
C ARG A 91 38.01 -15.48 28.02
N GLY A 92 36.78 -15.97 28.14
CA GLY A 92 36.06 -16.10 29.40
C GLY A 92 35.58 -14.76 29.97
N GLU A 93 35.51 -13.70 29.16
CA GLU A 93 35.07 -12.37 29.59
C GLU A 93 33.54 -12.23 29.68
N ILE A 94 32.80 -13.11 29.00
CA ILE A 94 31.33 -13.18 28.98
C ILE A 94 30.87 -14.64 29.00
N THR A 95 29.62 -14.88 29.42
CA THR A 95 29.02 -16.22 29.45
C THR A 95 28.12 -16.48 28.24
N GLU A 96 27.73 -17.73 27.98
CA GLU A 96 27.00 -18.13 26.76
C GLU A 96 25.57 -17.53 26.64
N VAL A 97 25.05 -16.97 27.74
CA VAL A 97 23.69 -16.43 27.85
C VAL A 97 23.65 -14.91 27.62
N GLU A 98 24.80 -14.25 27.50
CA GLU A 98 24.98 -12.80 27.41
C GLU A 98 25.57 -12.36 26.06
#